data_AF-A0A537RH54-F1
#
_entry.id   AF-A0A537RH54-F1
#
_cell.length_a   1.000
_cell.length_b   1.000
_cell.length_c   1.000
_cell.angle_alpha   90.00
_cell.angle_beta   90.00
_cell.angle_gamma   90.00
#
_symmetry.space_group_name_H-M   'P 1'
#
loop_
_entity.id
_entity.type
_entity.pdbx_description
1 polymer ?
#
loop_
_entity_poly.entity_id
_entity_poly.type
_entity_poly.pdbx_seq_one_letter_code
_entity_poly.pdbx_strand_id
1 'polypeptide(L)'
;MRTTVDLPDELYRRAKAEAALRGRNLKDLVEEGLRRVLEAPEPETSAQRPTRPSVHDLMQDCCGIVNDAPADYATNPKYMEEFGR
;
A
#
# COMPACT_ATOMS: atom_id res chain seq x y z
N MET A 1 -25.27 1.67 -24.19
CA MET A 1 -24.87 0.75 -25.28
C MET A 1 -25.03 -0.70 -24.79
N ARG A 2 -25.36 -1.66 -25.65
CA ARG A 2 -25.41 -3.09 -25.29
C ARG A 2 -24.15 -3.77 -25.82
N THR A 3 -23.39 -4.39 -24.93
CA THR A 3 -22.16 -5.09 -25.25
C THR A 3 -22.28 -6.53 -24.78
N THR A 4 -21.81 -7.48 -25.60
CA THR A 4 -21.73 -8.90 -25.23
C THR A 4 -20.28 -9.20 -24.90
N VAL A 5 -20.03 -9.82 -23.74
CA VAL A 5 -18.70 -10.23 -23.29
C VAL A 5 -18.75 -11.70 -22.89
N ASP A 6 -17.70 -12.44 -23.22
CA ASP A 6 -17.54 -13.82 -22.76
C ASP A 6 -17.01 -13.81 -21.33
N LEU A 7 -17.77 -14.40 -20.41
CA LEU A 7 -17.44 -14.45 -18.99
C LEU A 7 -17.32 -15.92 -18.55
N PRO A 8 -16.21 -16.33 -17.91
CA PRO A 8 -16.10 -17.69 -17.39
C PRO A 8 -17.25 -18.03 -16.45
N ASP A 9 -17.82 -19.24 -16.58
CA ASP A 9 -19.00 -19.67 -15.83
C ASP A 9 -18.85 -19.50 -14.31
N GLU A 10 -17.68 -19.81 -13.77
CA GLU A 10 -17.39 -19.65 -12.34
C GLU A 10 -17.40 -18.18 -11.90
N LEU A 11 -16.93 -17.28 -12.77
CA LEU A 11 -16.96 -15.84 -12.50
C LEU A 11 -18.39 -15.32 -12.57
N TYR A 12 -19.17 -15.75 -13.56
CA TYR A 12 -20.57 -15.41 -13.70
C TYR A 12 -21.40 -15.86 -12.49
N ARG A 13 -21.21 -17.10 -12.01
CA ARG A 13 -21.90 -17.62 -10.82
C ARG A 13 -21.61 -16.79 -9.58
N ARG A 14 -20.32 -16.49 -9.33
CA ARG A 14 -19.90 -15.67 -8.19
C ARG A 14 -20.46 -14.25 -8.28
N ALA A 15 -20.34 -13.61 -9.43
CA ALA A 15 -20.86 -12.26 -9.63
C ALA A 15 -22.39 -12.19 -9.45
N LYS A 16 -23.12 -13.21 -9.92
CA LYS A 16 -24.57 -13.29 -9.75
C LYS A 16 -24.97 -13.48 -8.28
N ALA A 17 -24.26 -14.32 -7.55
CA ALA A 17 -24.48 -14.50 -6.10
C ALA A 17 -24.19 -13.20 -5.34
N GLU A 18 -23.08 -12.54 -5.63
CA GLU A 18 -22.69 -11.26 -5.03
C GLU A 18 -23.73 -10.16 -5.31
N ALA A 19 -24.24 -10.08 -6.55
CA ALA A 19 -25.28 -9.15 -6.92
C ALA A 19 -26.58 -9.40 -6.13
N ALA A 20 -26.99 -10.67 -6.01
CA ALA A 20 -28.16 -11.06 -5.24
C ALA A 20 -28.02 -10.74 -3.74
N LEU A 21 -26.85 -11.01 -3.15
CA LEU A 21 -26.56 -10.69 -1.74
C LEU A 21 -26.61 -9.18 -1.47
N ARG A 22 -26.16 -8.37 -2.44
CA ARG A 22 -26.22 -6.90 -2.36
C ARG A 22 -27.58 -6.31 -2.73
N GLY A 23 -28.56 -7.14 -3.12
CA GLY A 23 -29.87 -6.69 -3.59
C GLY A 23 -29.82 -5.84 -4.86
N ARG A 24 -28.81 -6.06 -5.72
CA ARG A 24 -28.57 -5.29 -6.94
C ARG A 24 -28.61 -6.19 -8.19
N ASN A 25 -28.75 -5.55 -9.34
CA ASN A 25 -28.72 -6.26 -10.61
C ASN A 25 -27.28 -6.56 -11.00
N LEU A 26 -27.05 -7.68 -11.70
CA LEU A 26 -25.71 -8.03 -12.19
C LEU A 26 -25.10 -6.94 -13.09
N LYS A 27 -25.95 -6.25 -13.87
CA LYS A 27 -25.53 -5.11 -14.70
C LYS A 27 -24.88 -4.01 -13.86
N ASP A 28 -25.48 -3.66 -12.74
CA ASP A 28 -24.99 -2.56 -11.88
C ASP A 28 -23.66 -2.95 -11.22
N LEU A 29 -23.52 -4.23 -10.84
CA LEU A 29 -22.26 -4.77 -10.30
C LEU A 29 -21.14 -4.74 -11.36
N VAL A 30 -21.45 -5.09 -12.61
CA VAL A 30 -20.50 -5.04 -13.72
C VAL A 30 -20.10 -3.60 -14.06
N GLU A 31 -21.05 -2.67 -14.07
CA GLU A 31 -20.78 -1.24 -14.29
C GLU A 31 -19.89 -0.65 -13.20
N GLU A 32 -20.19 -0.95 -11.92
CA GLU A 32 -19.40 -0.54 -10.77
C GLU A 32 -17.97 -1.11 -10.83
N GLY A 33 -17.84 -2.38 -11.22
CA GLY A 33 -16.54 -3.02 -11.44
C GLY A 33 -15.74 -2.35 -12.55
N LEU A 34 -16.36 -2.07 -13.70
CA LEU A 34 -15.70 -1.40 -14.82
C LEU A 34 -15.27 0.02 -14.45
N ARG A 35 -16.14 0.77 -13.76
CA ARG A 35 -15.83 2.12 -13.26
C ARG A 35 -14.62 2.08 -12.33
N ARG A 36 -14.58 1.15 -11.38
CA ARG A 36 -13.42 0.98 -10.50
C ARG A 36 -12.12 0.70 -11.26
N VAL A 37 -12.16 -0.11 -12.31
CA VAL A 37 -10.96 -0.40 -13.10
C VAL A 37 -10.50 0.82 -13.90
N LEU A 38 -11.43 1.64 -14.40
CA LEU A 38 -11.10 2.84 -15.18
C LEU A 38 -10.72 4.05 -14.30
N GLU A 39 -11.26 4.14 -13.08
CA GLU A 39 -10.97 5.22 -12.12
C GLU A 39 -9.83 4.88 -11.17
N ALA A 40 -9.51 3.59 -10.97
CA ALA A 40 -8.32 3.22 -10.23
C ALA A 40 -7.12 3.75 -11.01
N PRO A 41 -6.25 4.58 -10.40
CA PRO A 41 -4.94 4.80 -10.97
C PRO A 41 -4.33 3.41 -11.18
N GLU A 42 -3.76 3.16 -12.36
CA GLU A 42 -3.05 1.91 -12.62
C GLU A 42 -2.20 1.61 -11.38
N PRO A 43 -2.29 0.40 -10.79
CA PRO A 43 -1.41 0.05 -9.70
C PRO A 43 -0.02 0.16 -10.29
N GLU A 44 0.66 1.26 -9.96
CA GLU A 44 1.99 1.56 -10.47
C GLU A 44 2.80 0.30 -10.23
N THR A 45 3.16 -0.36 -11.34
CA THR A 45 3.78 -1.68 -11.37
C THR A 45 5.06 -1.58 -10.56
N SER A 46 5.00 -1.83 -9.24
CA SER A 46 6.08 -1.97 -8.26
C SER A 46 7.33 -1.06 -8.36
N ALA A 47 7.35 -0.06 -9.23
CA ALA A 47 8.52 0.72 -9.62
C ALA A 47 8.45 2.15 -9.09
N GLN A 48 7.27 2.58 -8.63
CA GLN A 48 7.04 3.88 -8.03
C GLN A 48 6.19 3.72 -6.76
N ARG A 49 6.62 2.87 -5.83
CA ARG A 49 6.30 3.20 -4.44
C ARG A 49 7.06 4.50 -4.17
N PRO A 50 6.42 5.65 -3.87
CA PRO A 50 7.16 6.79 -3.36
C PRO A 50 7.89 6.26 -2.14
N THR A 51 9.21 6.20 -2.22
CA THR A 51 10.07 5.74 -1.14
C THR A 51 9.68 6.60 0.04
N ARG A 52 8.98 6.01 1.02
CA ARG A 52 8.75 6.73 2.27
C ARG A 52 10.14 7.13 2.75
N PRO A 53 10.37 8.41 3.06
CA PRO A 53 11.69 8.84 3.50
C PRO A 53 12.07 7.97 4.69
N SER A 54 13.29 7.42 4.63
CA SER A 54 13.81 6.63 5.73
C SER A 54 13.96 7.52 6.97
N VAL A 55 14.10 6.90 8.13
CA VAL A 55 14.40 7.66 9.37
C VAL A 55 15.68 8.49 9.19
N HIS A 56 16.66 7.98 8.42
CA HIS A 56 17.86 8.73 8.06
C HIS A 56 17.51 9.98 7.25
N ASP A 57 16.72 9.86 6.19
CA ASP A 57 16.36 11.00 5.31
C ASP A 57 15.62 12.10 6.08
N LEU A 58 14.81 11.72 7.07
CA LEU A 58 14.08 12.67 7.92
C LEU A 58 14.94 13.36 8.97
N MET A 59 16.05 12.74 9.39
CA MET A 59 16.88 13.21 10.51
C MET A 59 18.28 13.67 10.09
N GLN A 60 18.62 13.61 8.80
CA GLN A 60 19.94 13.96 8.29
C GLN A 60 20.36 15.39 8.67
N ASP A 61 19.44 16.34 8.64
CA ASP A 61 19.71 17.75 9.01
C ASP A 61 20.00 17.92 10.51
N CYS A 62 19.67 16.93 11.34
CA CYS A 62 19.97 16.92 12.76
C CYS A 62 21.34 16.28 13.08
N CYS A 63 21.98 15.61 12.12
CA CYS A 63 23.29 15.01 12.31
C CYS A 63 24.35 16.09 12.54
N GLY A 64 25.01 16.08 13.71
CA GLY A 64 26.03 17.07 14.06
C GLY A 64 25.50 18.37 14.68
N ILE A 65 24.21 18.46 15.00
CA ILE A 65 23.64 19.64 15.71
C ILE A 65 24.23 19.82 17.12
N VAL A 66 24.79 18.76 17.71
CA VAL A 66 25.47 18.79 19.01
C VAL A 66 26.98 18.63 18.78
N ASN A 67 27.73 19.71 19.01
CA ASN A 67 29.18 19.75 18.77
C ASN A 67 30.02 19.26 19.97
N ASP A 68 29.47 19.29 21.19
CA ASP A 68 30.15 18.89 22.43
C ASP A 68 29.70 17.50 22.95
N ALA A 69 29.34 16.60 22.04
CA ALA A 69 29.00 15.21 22.37
C ALA A 69 30.16 14.27 22.03
N PRO A 70 30.34 13.16 22.78
CA PRO A 70 31.14 12.02 22.35
C PRO A 70 30.81 11.62 20.91
N ALA A 71 31.86 11.38 20.12
CA ALA A 71 31.76 11.07 18.69
C ALA A 71 30.88 9.87 18.37
N ASP A 72 30.81 8.92 19.31
CA ASP A 72 29.94 7.76 19.23
C ASP A 72 29.57 7.27 20.63
N TYR A 73 28.28 7.10 20.87
CA TYR A 73 27.75 6.52 22.11
C TYR A 73 27.59 5.00 22.01
N ALA A 74 27.54 4.45 20.79
CA ALA A 74 27.43 3.01 20.53
C ALA A 74 28.72 2.24 20.85
N THR A 75 29.84 2.93 20.98
CA THR A 75 31.12 2.37 21.45
C THR A 75 31.36 2.56 22.95
N ASN A 76 30.45 3.21 23.68
CA ASN A 76 30.61 3.43 25.13
C ASN A 76 30.08 2.23 25.93
N PRO A 77 30.96 1.48 26.65
CA PRO A 77 30.55 0.28 27.39
C PRO A 77 29.45 0.55 28.42
N LYS A 78 29.50 1.71 29.09
CA LYS A 78 28.54 2.12 30.12
C LYS A 78 27.08 2.12 29.64
N TYR A 79 26.84 2.38 28.35
CA TYR A 79 25.49 2.51 27.78
C TYR A 79 25.06 1.30 26.93
N MET A 80 25.94 0.32 26.74
CA MET A 80 25.72 -0.82 25.84
C MET A 80 25.68 -2.18 26.55
N GLU A 81 26.19 -2.29 27.79
CA GLU A 81 26.26 -3.56 28.53
C GLU A 81 24.90 -4.26 28.74
N GLU A 82 23.80 -3.51 28.82
CA GLU A 82 22.43 -4.04 29.01
C GLU A 82 21.45 -3.63 27.91
N PHE A 83 21.94 -3.07 26.81
CA PHE A 83 21.08 -2.57 25.75
C PHE A 83 20.36 -3.74 25.04
N GLY A 84 19.02 -3.80 25.18
CA GLY A 84 18.17 -4.78 24.51
C GLY A 84 17.97 -6.12 25.24
N ARG A 85 18.37 -6.23 26.51
CA ARG A 85 17.90 -7.28 27.44
C ARG A 85 16.60 -6.85 28.11
#